data_AF-A0A2V7XD82-F1
#
_entry.id   AF-A0A2V7XD82-F1
#
_cell.length_a   1.000
_cell.length_b   1.000
_cell.length_c   1.000
_cell.angle_alpha   90.00
_cell.angle_beta   90.00
_cell.angle_gamma   90.00
#
_symmetry.space_group_name_H-M   'P 1'
#
loop_
_entity.id
_entity.type
_entity.pdbx_description
1 polymer ?
#
loop_
_entity_poly.entity_id
_entity_poly.type
_entity_poly.pdbx_seq_one_letter_code
_entity_poly.pdbx_strand_id
1 'polypeptide(L)'
;GIAKGTTADWLEVMEVAHGLGMKTTATMMFGHVETIEERVGHLVHLRDLQDRTGGFTAFIAWTFQPSNTALAGDELTSFQYLRTLAVARVMLDNFPNVQASWVTQGGKIGQVSLRFGANDFGSLMIEENVVSAAGAHFRLTEAEIARNIMDAGFVPKRRTMHYEIVGDPYCWSHAIPEMPAQPAPATSLAG
;
A
#
# COMPACT_ATOMS: atom_id res chain seq x y z
N GLY A 1 -15.66 22.27 10.14
CA GLY A 1 -14.93 21.02 9.87
C GLY A 1 -14.03 21.25 8.67
N ILE A 2 -12.79 20.77 8.69
CA ILE A 2 -11.89 20.89 7.54
C ILE A 2 -12.47 20.02 6.42
N ALA A 3 -12.90 20.65 5.33
CA ALA A 3 -13.40 19.94 4.15
C ALA A 3 -12.25 19.09 3.56
N LYS A 4 -12.53 17.85 3.16
CA LYS A 4 -11.61 17.08 2.33
C LYS A 4 -11.40 17.87 1.02
N GLY A 5 -10.15 18.13 0.65
CA GLY A 5 -9.82 18.81 -0.61
C GLY A 5 -10.35 18.05 -1.82
N THR A 6 -10.59 18.77 -2.92
CA THR A 6 -10.97 18.17 -4.20
C THR A 6 -9.78 17.43 -4.83
N THR A 7 -10.05 16.61 -5.86
CA THR A 7 -8.98 15.97 -6.65
C THR A 7 -8.00 17.01 -7.22
N ALA A 8 -8.49 18.17 -7.66
CA ALA A 8 -7.66 19.26 -8.18
C ALA A 8 -6.72 19.81 -7.10
N ASP A 9 -7.24 20.06 -5.88
CA ASP A 9 -6.42 20.55 -4.77
C ASP A 9 -5.31 19.57 -4.40
N TRP A 10 -5.61 18.27 -4.38
CA TRP A 10 -4.61 17.24 -4.09
C TRP A 10 -3.52 17.18 -5.17
N LEU A 11 -3.90 17.25 -6.45
CA LEU A 11 -2.96 17.26 -7.57
C LEU A 11 -2.06 18.49 -7.54
N GLU A 12 -2.61 19.67 -7.23
CA GLU A 12 -1.86 20.91 -7.08
C GLU A 12 -0.82 20.81 -5.96
N VAL A 13 -1.21 20.28 -4.79
CA VAL A 13 -0.27 20.07 -3.67
C VAL A 13 0.87 19.14 -4.08
N MET A 14 0.57 18.06 -4.79
CA MET A 14 1.60 17.13 -5.27
C MET A 14 2.50 17.78 -6.33
N GLU A 15 1.94 18.54 -7.26
CA GLU A 15 2.70 19.27 -8.27
C GLU A 15 3.67 20.28 -7.64
N VAL A 16 3.21 21.05 -6.64
CA VAL A 16 4.05 21.97 -5.87
C VAL A 16 5.15 21.21 -5.12
N ALA A 17 4.81 20.13 -4.42
CA ALA A 17 5.78 19.32 -3.69
C ALA A 17 6.87 18.78 -4.63
N HIS A 18 6.49 18.28 -5.81
CA HIS A 18 7.43 17.79 -6.81
C HIS A 18 8.30 18.92 -7.38
N GLY A 19 7.73 20.10 -7.59
CA GLY A 19 8.48 21.31 -8.00
C GLY A 19 9.51 21.77 -6.97
N LEU A 20 9.31 21.45 -5.68
CA LEU A 20 10.28 21.65 -4.60
C LEU A 20 11.30 20.50 -4.47
N GLY A 21 11.27 19.51 -5.36
CA GLY A 21 12.17 18.36 -5.36
C GLY A 21 11.76 17.24 -4.40
N MET A 22 10.58 17.33 -3.76
CA MET A 22 10.09 16.27 -2.89
C MET A 22 9.63 15.06 -3.70
N LYS A 23 9.90 13.87 -3.17
CA LYS A 23 9.39 12.61 -3.70
C LYS A 23 8.19 12.16 -2.88
N THR A 24 7.14 11.72 -3.57
CA THR A 24 5.87 11.33 -2.93
C THR A 24 5.37 9.99 -3.46
N THR A 25 4.29 9.48 -2.88
CA THR A 25 3.56 8.31 -3.38
C THR A 25 2.13 8.69 -3.71
N ALA A 26 1.56 8.06 -4.73
CA ALA A 26 0.15 8.19 -5.05
C ALA A 26 -0.64 6.99 -4.52
N THR A 27 -1.81 7.23 -3.94
CA THR A 27 -2.69 6.18 -3.45
C THR A 27 -4.05 6.27 -4.12
N MET A 28 -4.73 5.13 -4.28
CA MET A 28 -6.13 5.08 -4.66
C MET A 28 -6.85 4.09 -3.75
N MET A 29 -7.79 4.58 -2.95
CA MET A 29 -8.74 3.72 -2.23
C MET A 29 -9.92 3.40 -3.14
N PHE A 30 -10.33 2.14 -3.21
CA PHE A 30 -11.41 1.69 -4.09
C PHE A 30 -12.20 0.53 -3.46
N GLY A 31 -13.41 0.30 -3.96
CA GLY A 31 -14.32 -0.74 -3.48
C GLY A 31 -15.37 -0.25 -2.49
N HIS A 32 -15.70 1.04 -2.51
CA HIS A 32 -16.74 1.60 -1.65
C HIS A 32 -17.95 2.02 -2.47
N VAL A 33 -17.89 3.16 -3.17
CA VAL A 33 -19.02 3.71 -3.94
C VAL A 33 -18.64 4.14 -5.35
N GLU A 34 -17.35 4.10 -5.69
CA GLU A 34 -16.85 4.63 -6.96
C GLU A 34 -17.07 3.68 -8.14
N THR A 35 -17.34 4.28 -9.29
CA THR A 35 -17.48 3.62 -10.59
C THR A 35 -16.12 3.24 -11.17
N ILE A 36 -16.13 2.35 -12.18
CA ILE A 36 -14.89 1.97 -12.88
C ILE A 36 -14.32 3.18 -13.64
N GLU A 37 -15.18 4.01 -14.21
CA GLU A 37 -14.85 5.25 -14.90
C GLU A 37 -14.11 6.23 -13.97
N GLU A 38 -14.56 6.37 -12.73
CA GLU A 38 -13.88 7.20 -11.71
C GLU A 38 -12.50 6.63 -11.34
N ARG A 39 -12.36 5.30 -11.20
CA ARG A 39 -11.03 4.68 -10.96
C ARG A 39 -10.08 4.92 -12.13
N VAL A 40 -10.57 4.75 -13.35
CA VAL A 40 -9.77 4.98 -14.57
C VAL A 40 -9.37 6.46 -14.67
N GLY A 41 -10.32 7.39 -14.42
CA GLY A 41 -10.05 8.82 -14.38
C GLY A 41 -8.97 9.19 -13.36
N HIS A 42 -9.01 8.59 -12.16
CA HIS A 42 -7.98 8.76 -11.16
C HIS A 42 -6.59 8.33 -11.67
N LEU A 43 -6.49 7.16 -12.30
CA LEU A 43 -5.22 6.68 -12.88
C LEU A 43 -4.70 7.59 -14.00
N VAL A 44 -5.59 8.13 -14.84
CA VAL A 44 -5.21 9.10 -15.88
C VAL A 44 -4.63 10.36 -15.26
N HIS A 45 -5.29 10.95 -14.25
CA HIS A 45 -4.77 12.14 -13.57
C HIS A 45 -3.41 11.92 -12.92
N LEU A 46 -3.20 10.76 -12.29
CA LEU A 46 -1.90 10.41 -11.71
C LEU A 46 -0.82 10.30 -12.79
N ARG A 47 -1.12 9.63 -13.90
CA ARG A 47 -0.18 9.48 -15.03
C ARG A 47 0.18 10.85 -15.61
N ASP A 48 -0.81 11.69 -15.87
CA ASP A 48 -0.59 13.01 -16.48
C ASP A 48 0.24 13.92 -15.57
N LEU A 49 0.04 13.87 -14.25
CA LEU A 49 0.87 14.62 -13.29
C LEU A 49 2.29 14.05 -13.21
N GLN A 50 2.42 12.72 -13.26
CA GLN A 50 3.73 12.08 -13.29
C GLN A 50 4.52 12.42 -14.55
N ASP A 51 3.87 12.53 -15.71
CA ASP A 51 4.51 12.97 -16.96
C ASP A 51 5.07 14.40 -16.85
N ARG A 52 4.38 15.29 -16.12
CA ARG A 52 4.85 16.67 -15.91
C ARG A 52 5.98 16.78 -14.90
N THR A 53 5.94 15.96 -13.84
CA THR A 53 6.75 16.22 -12.63
C THR A 53 7.73 15.11 -12.25
N GLY A 54 7.47 13.86 -12.61
CA GLY A 54 8.30 12.70 -12.26
C GLY A 54 8.53 12.50 -10.75
N GLY A 55 7.64 13.04 -9.91
CA GLY A 55 7.82 13.11 -8.47
C GLY A 55 7.30 11.88 -7.70
N PHE A 56 6.38 11.11 -8.29
CA PHE A 56 5.88 9.91 -7.65
C PHE A 56 6.90 8.77 -7.74
N THR A 57 7.18 8.14 -6.59
CA THR A 57 8.04 6.96 -6.50
C THR A 57 7.25 5.66 -6.58
N ALA A 58 5.97 5.68 -6.21
CA ALA A 58 5.12 4.50 -6.21
C ALA A 58 3.64 4.81 -6.29
N PHE A 59 2.90 3.82 -6.80
CA PHE A 59 1.45 3.75 -6.70
C PHE A 59 1.00 2.66 -5.73
N ILE A 60 -0.04 2.92 -4.94
CA ILE A 60 -0.56 2.01 -3.92
C ILE A 60 -2.08 1.94 -4.02
N ALA A 61 -2.60 0.74 -4.33
CA ALA A 61 -4.04 0.50 -4.45
C ALA A 61 -4.58 -0.11 -3.14
N TRP A 62 -5.48 0.60 -2.48
CA TRP A 62 -6.07 0.20 -1.20
C TRP A 62 -7.51 -0.25 -1.40
N THR A 63 -7.82 -1.49 -1.03
CA THR A 63 -9.21 -1.91 -0.92
C THR A 63 -9.86 -1.26 0.28
N PHE A 64 -11.09 -0.79 0.13
CA PHE A 64 -11.91 -0.35 1.23
C PHE A 64 -12.13 -1.50 2.25
N GLN A 65 -12.10 -1.16 3.54
CA GLN A 65 -12.27 -2.10 4.65
C GLN A 65 -13.50 -1.65 5.47
N PRO A 66 -14.67 -2.30 5.31
CA PRO A 66 -15.94 -1.81 5.85
C PRO A 66 -16.05 -1.93 7.37
N SER A 67 -15.33 -2.89 7.98
CA SER A 67 -15.50 -3.36 9.36
C SER A 67 -15.44 -2.28 10.45
N ASN A 68 -14.80 -1.14 10.20
CA ASN A 68 -14.65 -0.02 11.15
C ASN A 68 -15.08 1.33 10.58
N THR A 69 -16.01 1.38 9.62
CA THR A 69 -16.48 2.63 9.04
C THR A 69 -18.00 2.78 9.12
N ALA A 70 -18.49 4.03 9.12
CA ALA A 70 -19.93 4.31 9.05
C ALA A 70 -20.54 4.00 7.66
N LEU A 71 -19.71 3.61 6.69
CA LEU A 71 -20.11 3.29 5.34
C LEU A 71 -20.38 1.78 5.24
N ALA A 72 -21.62 1.43 4.93
CA ALA A 72 -22.00 0.05 4.61
C ALA A 72 -21.49 -0.33 3.20
N GLY A 73 -21.09 -1.58 3.03
CA GLY A 73 -20.65 -2.12 1.74
C GLY A 73 -19.99 -3.49 1.90
N ASP A 74 -19.93 -4.25 0.81
CA ASP A 74 -19.25 -5.54 0.78
C ASP A 74 -17.74 -5.34 0.60
N GLU A 75 -16.95 -6.15 1.30
CA GLU A 75 -15.51 -6.21 1.06
C GLU A 75 -15.24 -6.73 -0.37
N LEU A 76 -14.37 -6.04 -1.11
CA LEU A 76 -13.99 -6.51 -2.43
C LEU A 76 -13.26 -7.86 -2.35
N THR A 77 -13.57 -8.73 -3.31
CA THR A 77 -12.81 -9.98 -3.47
C THR A 77 -11.36 -9.68 -3.85
N SER A 78 -10.44 -10.56 -3.44
CA SER A 78 -9.04 -10.45 -3.84
C SER A 78 -8.83 -10.50 -5.35
N PHE A 79 -9.75 -11.14 -6.10
CA PHE A 79 -9.75 -11.11 -7.56
C PHE A 79 -9.96 -9.70 -8.12
N GLN A 80 -10.93 -8.94 -7.58
CA GLN A 80 -11.18 -7.56 -7.98
C GLN A 80 -9.99 -6.65 -7.64
N TYR A 81 -9.34 -6.89 -6.51
CA TYR A 81 -8.10 -6.20 -6.16
C TYR A 81 -6.96 -6.50 -7.15
N LEU A 82 -6.67 -7.79 -7.41
CA LEU A 82 -5.61 -8.20 -8.33
C LEU A 82 -5.85 -7.68 -9.75
N ARG A 83 -7.10 -7.66 -10.21
CA ARG A 83 -7.49 -7.05 -11.49
C ARG A 83 -7.18 -5.55 -11.51
N THR A 84 -7.56 -4.83 -10.47
CA THR A 84 -7.32 -3.38 -10.36
C THR A 84 -5.82 -3.07 -10.34
N LEU A 85 -5.04 -3.86 -9.59
CA LEU A 85 -3.59 -3.75 -9.53
C LEU A 85 -2.93 -3.96 -10.90
N ALA A 86 -3.34 -5.00 -11.63
CA ALA A 86 -2.82 -5.28 -12.97
C ALA A 86 -3.17 -4.18 -13.98
N VAL A 87 -4.39 -3.64 -13.92
CA VAL A 87 -4.79 -2.48 -14.75
C VAL A 87 -3.93 -1.26 -14.42
N ALA A 88 -3.72 -0.96 -13.13
CA ALA A 88 -2.88 0.15 -12.71
C ALA A 88 -1.44 -0.01 -13.22
N ARG A 89 -0.85 -1.21 -13.15
CA ARG A 89 0.49 -1.49 -13.69
C ARG A 89 0.61 -1.21 -15.20
N VAL A 90 -0.44 -1.50 -15.97
CA VAL A 90 -0.47 -1.27 -17.41
C VAL A 90 -0.71 0.20 -17.73
N MET A 91 -1.59 0.86 -16.99
CA MET A 91 -1.94 2.26 -17.24
C MET A 91 -0.88 3.24 -16.76
N LEU A 92 -0.26 2.99 -15.60
CA LEU A 92 0.76 3.84 -14.98
C LEU A 92 2.15 3.43 -15.46
N ASP A 93 2.37 3.48 -16.78
CA ASP A 93 3.64 3.11 -17.41
C ASP A 93 4.83 3.97 -16.93
N ASN A 94 4.56 5.18 -16.44
CA ASN A 94 5.52 6.14 -15.91
C ASN A 94 5.69 6.08 -14.37
N PHE A 95 5.09 5.10 -13.70
CA PHE A 95 5.34 4.79 -12.29
C PHE A 95 6.33 3.63 -12.19
N PRO A 96 7.51 3.84 -11.58
CA PRO A 96 8.52 2.78 -11.49
C PRO A 96 8.06 1.64 -10.57
N ASN A 97 7.26 1.96 -9.54
CA ASN A 97 6.88 1.00 -8.51
C ASN A 97 5.37 0.93 -8.28
N VAL A 98 4.88 -0.29 -8.09
CA VAL A 98 3.50 -0.59 -7.69
C VAL A 98 3.57 -1.48 -6.45
N GLN A 99 2.93 -1.03 -5.37
CA GLN A 99 2.97 -1.71 -4.08
C GLN A 99 1.81 -2.67 -3.90
N ALA A 100 2.11 -3.86 -3.38
CA ALA A 100 1.12 -4.85 -2.97
C ALA A 100 0.50 -4.47 -1.62
N SER A 101 -0.84 -4.43 -1.57
CA SER A 101 -1.59 -4.11 -0.36
C SER A 101 -1.80 -5.33 0.55
N TRP A 102 -0.72 -5.98 0.98
CA TRP A 102 -0.82 -7.18 1.84
C TRP A 102 -1.45 -6.89 3.21
N VAL A 103 -1.42 -5.64 3.66
CA VAL A 103 -2.04 -5.23 4.93
C VAL A 103 -3.57 -5.28 4.89
N THR A 104 -4.19 -5.05 3.72
CA THR A 104 -5.65 -5.21 3.54
C THR A 104 -6.03 -6.54 2.90
N GLN A 105 -5.12 -7.17 2.15
CA GLN A 105 -5.42 -8.39 1.37
C GLN A 105 -4.81 -9.67 1.95
N GLY A 106 -3.91 -9.56 2.92
CA GLY A 106 -3.17 -10.66 3.51
C GLY A 106 -1.93 -11.07 2.73
N GLY A 107 -1.01 -11.75 3.42
CA GLY A 107 0.31 -12.11 2.87
C GLY A 107 0.24 -13.02 1.63
N LYS A 108 -0.74 -13.92 1.54
CA LYS A 108 -0.92 -14.78 0.36
C LYS A 108 -1.37 -14.02 -0.88
N ILE A 109 -2.25 -13.04 -0.72
CA ILE A 109 -2.63 -12.18 -1.85
C ILE A 109 -1.50 -11.21 -2.17
N GLY A 110 -0.76 -10.73 -1.17
CA GLY A 110 0.50 -10.00 -1.38
C GLY A 110 1.49 -10.79 -2.24
N GLN A 111 1.70 -12.07 -1.93
CA GLN A 111 2.53 -12.99 -2.72
C GLN A 111 2.06 -13.07 -4.18
N VAL A 112 0.76 -13.30 -4.41
CA VAL A 112 0.19 -13.39 -5.76
C VAL A 112 0.30 -12.06 -6.50
N SER A 113 0.18 -10.92 -5.81
CA SER A 113 0.25 -9.57 -6.38
C SER A 113 1.55 -9.31 -7.16
N LEU A 114 2.65 -9.95 -6.76
CA LEU A 114 3.94 -9.85 -7.47
C LEU A 114 3.87 -10.38 -8.91
N ARG A 115 2.93 -11.28 -9.20
CA ARG A 115 2.65 -11.78 -10.56
C ARG A 115 1.57 -10.99 -11.30
N PHE A 116 0.97 -9.99 -10.63
CA PHE A 116 -0.05 -9.09 -11.18
C PHE A 116 0.45 -7.64 -11.29
N GLY A 117 1.78 -7.45 -11.32
CA GLY A 117 2.40 -6.15 -11.62
C GLY A 117 2.99 -5.41 -10.42
N ALA A 118 2.80 -5.91 -9.20
CA ALA A 118 3.50 -5.35 -8.05
C ALA A 118 4.99 -5.71 -8.09
N ASN A 119 5.84 -4.76 -7.73
CA ASN A 119 7.28 -4.97 -7.52
C ASN A 119 7.74 -4.48 -6.14
N ASP A 120 6.82 -3.94 -5.34
CA ASP A 120 7.05 -3.52 -3.97
C ASP A 120 6.11 -4.28 -3.02
N PHE A 121 6.67 -4.97 -2.02
CA PHE A 121 5.89 -5.69 -1.01
C PHE A 121 5.54 -4.79 0.20
N GLY A 122 5.83 -3.50 0.11
CA GLY A 122 5.57 -2.55 1.19
C GLY A 122 6.55 -2.69 2.36
N SER A 123 6.32 -1.89 3.40
CA SER A 123 7.18 -1.86 4.59
C SER A 123 6.68 -2.78 5.69
N LEU A 124 7.58 -3.12 6.62
CA LEU A 124 7.19 -3.75 7.88
C LEU A 124 6.37 -2.76 8.70
N MET A 125 5.19 -3.21 9.10
CA MET A 125 4.31 -2.47 10.02
C MET A 125 4.88 -2.60 11.44
N ILE A 126 5.89 -1.80 11.77
CA ILE A 126 6.60 -1.89 13.07
C ILE A 126 5.70 -1.49 14.24
N GLU A 127 4.79 -0.53 14.06
CA GLU A 127 3.65 -0.23 14.93
C GLU A 127 2.98 1.01 14.34
N GLU A 128 1.76 0.92 13.81
CA GLU A 128 1.03 2.14 13.42
C GLU A 128 -0.46 2.00 13.72
N ASN A 129 -0.94 2.87 14.63
CA ASN A 129 -2.30 2.90 15.15
C ASN A 129 -3.37 3.19 14.09
N VAL A 130 -3.01 3.63 12.88
CA VAL A 130 -3.98 4.10 11.87
C VAL A 130 -4.64 2.94 11.11
N VAL A 131 -3.87 1.91 10.73
CA VAL A 131 -4.38 0.73 10.02
C VAL A 131 -5.03 -0.26 11.00
N SER A 132 -4.54 -0.31 12.25
CA SER A 132 -5.22 -0.98 13.36
C SER A 132 -6.56 -0.33 13.68
N ALA A 133 -6.67 1.01 13.61
CA ALA A 133 -7.94 1.71 13.78
C ALA A 133 -8.93 1.42 12.63
N ALA A 134 -8.44 1.18 11.41
CA ALA A 134 -9.25 0.77 10.26
C ALA A 134 -9.62 -0.73 10.22
N GLY A 135 -9.16 -1.53 11.20
CA GLY A 135 -9.55 -2.95 11.32
C GLY A 135 -8.77 -3.91 10.43
N ALA A 136 -7.64 -3.51 9.85
CA ALA A 136 -6.80 -4.42 9.08
C ALA A 136 -5.91 -5.25 10.02
N HIS A 137 -6.04 -6.58 9.93
CA HIS A 137 -5.51 -7.52 10.92
C HIS A 137 -4.19 -8.20 10.52
N PHE A 138 -3.76 -8.05 9.27
CA PHE A 138 -2.60 -8.78 8.78
C PHE A 138 -1.30 -8.17 9.32
N ARG A 139 -0.48 -9.01 9.93
CA ARG A 139 0.89 -8.70 10.35
C ARG A 139 1.81 -9.72 9.71
N LEU A 140 2.92 -9.25 9.16
CA LEU A 140 3.98 -10.08 8.63
C LEU A 140 5.31 -9.62 9.22
N THR A 141 6.12 -10.59 9.61
CA THR A 141 7.53 -10.40 9.91
C THR A 141 8.34 -10.22 8.62
N GLU A 142 9.56 -9.71 8.74
CA GLU A 142 10.48 -9.60 7.59
C GLU A 142 10.75 -10.98 6.96
N ALA A 143 10.89 -12.01 7.78
CA ALA A 143 11.10 -13.37 7.32
C ALA A 143 9.91 -13.90 6.50
N GLU A 144 8.67 -13.54 6.87
CA GLU A 144 7.47 -13.91 6.10
C GLU A 144 7.35 -13.13 4.80
N ILE A 145 7.68 -11.83 4.80
CA ILE A 145 7.74 -11.03 3.57
C ILE A 145 8.78 -11.62 2.62
N ALA A 146 10.01 -11.86 3.10
CA ALA A 146 11.09 -12.43 2.30
C ALA A 146 10.69 -13.79 1.71
N ARG A 147 10.06 -14.65 2.52
CA ARG A 147 9.54 -15.95 2.07
C ARG A 147 8.47 -15.81 1.00
N ASN A 148 7.48 -14.95 1.19
CA ASN A 148 6.44 -14.71 0.18
C ASN A 148 7.04 -14.23 -1.15
N ILE A 149 8.04 -13.34 -1.12
CA ILE A 149 8.71 -12.86 -2.33
C ILE A 149 9.46 -14.01 -3.03
N MET A 150 10.21 -14.83 -2.28
CA MET A 150 10.95 -15.97 -2.81
C MET A 150 10.02 -17.06 -3.36
N ASP A 151 8.95 -17.41 -2.64
CA ASP A 151 7.97 -18.42 -3.06
C ASP A 151 7.20 -17.96 -4.30
N ALA A 152 7.07 -16.65 -4.52
CA ALA A 152 6.56 -16.09 -5.78
C ALA A 152 7.58 -16.16 -6.93
N GLY A 153 8.84 -16.53 -6.68
CA GLY A 153 9.92 -16.66 -7.66
C GLY A 153 10.71 -15.37 -7.92
N PHE A 154 10.77 -14.47 -6.94
CA PHE A 154 11.51 -13.20 -7.00
C PHE A 154 12.59 -13.11 -5.92
N VAL A 155 13.46 -12.11 -6.00
CA VAL A 155 14.53 -11.87 -5.03
C VAL A 155 14.12 -10.74 -4.08
N PRO A 156 13.97 -10.98 -2.77
CA PRO A 156 13.64 -9.93 -1.82
C PRO A 156 14.83 -8.98 -1.65
N LYS A 157 14.55 -7.69 -1.68
CA LYS A 157 15.53 -6.63 -1.42
C LYS A 157 14.93 -5.61 -0.46
N ARG A 158 15.74 -5.14 0.48
CA ARG A 158 15.41 -3.98 1.30
C ARG A 158 15.66 -2.71 0.50
N ARG A 159 14.82 -1.71 0.73
CA ARG A 159 14.90 -0.41 0.06
C ARG A 159 14.72 0.76 1.01
N THR A 160 15.19 1.94 0.61
CA THR A 160 14.79 3.22 1.22
C THR A 160 13.40 3.67 0.72
N MET A 161 12.89 4.79 1.24
CA MET A 161 11.67 5.43 0.72
C MET A 161 11.85 5.98 -0.70
N HIS A 162 13.09 6.27 -1.10
CA HIS A 162 13.44 6.65 -2.47
C HIS A 162 13.69 5.44 -3.39
N TYR A 163 13.39 4.22 -2.93
CA TYR A 163 13.58 2.98 -3.68
C TYR A 163 15.03 2.62 -4.00
N GLU A 164 16.00 3.18 -3.27
CA GLU A 164 17.38 2.75 -3.34
C GLU A 164 17.53 1.40 -2.62
N ILE A 165 18.15 0.43 -3.28
CA ILE A 165 18.40 -0.91 -2.70
C ILE A 165 19.50 -0.79 -1.65
N VAL A 166 19.19 -1.19 -0.41
CA VAL A 166 20.14 -1.14 0.71
C VAL A 166 20.75 -2.50 1.05
N GLY A 167 20.17 -3.60 0.59
CA GLY A 167 20.70 -4.94 0.79
C GLY A 167 19.64 -6.04 0.80
N ASP A 168 20.07 -7.22 1.26
CA ASP A 168 19.20 -8.39 1.48
C ASP A 168 18.40 -8.24 2.80
N PRO A 169 17.34 -9.04 3.01
CA PRO A 169 16.58 -9.07 4.26
C PRO A 169 17.48 -9.11 5.51
N TYR A 170 17.18 -8.24 6.48
CA TYR A 170 17.96 -8.09 7.70
C TYR A 170 17.99 -9.39 8.52
N CYS A 171 16.84 -10.08 8.59
CA CYS A 171 16.67 -11.37 9.25
C CYS A 171 17.55 -12.52 8.72
N TRP A 172 18.24 -12.37 7.58
CA TRP A 172 19.17 -13.38 7.06
C TRP A 172 20.59 -13.25 7.58
N SER A 173 20.95 -12.06 8.06
CA SER A 173 22.31 -11.74 8.53
C SER A 173 22.37 -11.35 10.00
N HIS A 174 21.22 -11.12 10.64
CA HIS A 174 21.12 -10.64 12.01
C HIS A 174 20.05 -11.42 12.78
N ALA A 175 20.33 -11.71 14.05
CA ALA A 175 19.30 -12.17 14.96
C ALA A 175 18.23 -11.08 15.11
N ILE A 176 16.96 -11.45 14.95
CA ILE A 176 15.85 -10.55 15.25
C ILE A 176 15.76 -10.45 16.78
N PRO A 177 15.84 -9.25 17.38
CA PRO A 177 15.62 -9.10 18.80
C PRO A 177 14.24 -9.65 19.17
N GLU A 178 14.14 -10.44 20.25
CA GLU A 178 12.83 -10.81 20.79
C GLU A 178 12.06 -9.52 21.12
N MET A 179 10.91 -9.34 20.49
CA MET A 179 10.01 -8.27 20.91
C MET A 179 9.50 -8.62 22.32
N PRO A 180 9.53 -7.68 23.28
CA PRO A 180 8.91 -7.92 24.57
C PRO A 180 7.45 -8.31 24.36
N ALA A 181 6.99 -9.34 25.08
CA ALA A 181 5.60 -9.76 25.04
C ALA A 181 4.71 -8.54 25.30
N GLN A 182 3.76 -8.29 24.40
CA GLN A 182 2.78 -7.23 24.61
C GLN A 182 2.02 -7.52 25.91
N PRO A 183 1.75 -6.51 26.75
CA PRO A 183 0.93 -6.71 27.93
C PRO A 183 -0.43 -7.27 27.50
N ALA A 184 -0.94 -8.24 28.26
CA ALA A 184 -2.27 -8.78 28.03
C ALA A 184 -3.27 -7.62 27.94
N PRO A 185 -4.25 -7.68 27.01
CA PRO A 185 -5.25 -6.63 26.89
C PRO A 185 -5.88 -6.41 28.26
N ALA A 186 -5.91 -5.16 28.71
CA ALA A 186 -6.54 -4.81 29.97
C ALA A 186 -7.98 -5.31 29.92
N THR A 187 -8.29 -6.33 30.73
CA THR A 187 -9.66 -6.74 31.00
C THR A 187 -10.34 -5.54 31.63
N SER A 188 -11.12 -4.82 30.84
CA SER A 188 -12.15 -3.91 31.30
C SER A 188 -13.15 -4.76 32.10
N LEU A 189 -12.89 -4.90 33.41
CA LEU A 189 -13.93 -5.28 34.36
C LEU A 189 -14.88 -4.07 34.46
N ALA A 190 -15.88 -4.07 33.59
CA ALA A 190 -17.11 -3.33 33.85
C ALA A 190 -17.87 -4.11 34.93
N GLY A 191 -17.92 -3.53 36.12
CA GLY A 191 -18.83 -3.84 37.22
C GLY A 191 -19.40 -2.53 37.73
#